data_AF-A0A1Y5JW05-F1
#
_entry.id   AF-A0A1Y5JW05-F1
#
_cell.length_a   1.000
_cell.length_b   1.000
_cell.length_c   1.000
_cell.angle_alpha   90.00
_cell.angle_beta   90.00
_cell.angle_gamma   90.00
#
_symmetry.space_group_name_H-M   'P 1'
#
loop_
_entity.id
_entity.type
_entity.pdbx_description
1 polymer ?
#
loop_
_entity_poly.entity_id
_entity_poly.type
_entity_poly.pdbx_seq_one_letter_code
_entity_poly.pdbx_strand_id
1 'polypeptide(L)'
;MKISQQKKWVVSTAALCMLAGTVLAGCSEKGASSPSASPSASSGAEPSATATSIADPYADLPKAVSISAFDRGAVSSDEGTYENNRWVKWIREQSGIDVTMVPVPRNQAQDKLNVLIASNQAPDLIWEYDRAYIGKLITQGALQPVDAYIE
;
A
#
# COMPACT_ATOMS: atom_id res chain seq x y z
N MET A 1 51.45 37.84 26.00
CA MET A 1 51.50 38.49 24.68
C MET A 1 50.66 37.66 23.72
N LYS A 2 49.62 38.27 23.13
CA LYS A 2 48.77 37.85 21.98
C LYS A 2 47.95 36.55 22.15
N ILE A 3 46.65 36.60 22.46
CA ILE A 3 45.43 37.09 21.76
C ILE A 3 44.66 35.94 21.11
N SER A 4 43.39 35.89 21.50
CA SER A 4 42.26 35.04 21.11
C SER A 4 41.91 35.05 19.62
N GLN A 5 41.22 33.99 19.17
CA GLN A 5 40.21 34.08 18.11
C GLN A 5 39.07 33.06 18.38
N GLN A 6 37.96 33.58 18.90
CA GLN A 6 36.64 32.94 18.85
C GLN A 6 35.88 33.63 17.71
N LYS A 7 35.42 32.90 16.70
CA LYS A 7 34.62 33.45 15.60
C LYS A 7 33.20 32.90 15.68
N LYS A 8 32.29 33.75 16.16
CA LYS A 8 30.84 33.56 16.10
C LYS A 8 30.30 34.13 14.78
N TRP A 9 29.26 33.46 14.28
CA TRP A 9 28.07 33.98 13.57
C TRP A 9 28.23 34.74 12.24
N VAL A 10 27.60 34.21 11.19
CA VAL A 10 26.79 35.01 10.24
C VAL A 10 25.52 34.22 9.89
N VAL A 11 24.40 34.69 10.42
CA VAL A 11 23.04 34.47 9.90
C VAL A 11 22.85 35.42 8.72
N SER A 12 22.24 34.98 7.62
CA SER A 12 21.77 35.88 6.57
C SER A 12 20.48 35.37 5.94
N THR A 13 19.50 36.26 5.94
CA THR A 13 18.10 36.14 5.52
C THR A 13 17.89 36.96 4.26
N ALA A 14 17.16 36.45 3.25
CA ALA A 14 16.40 37.20 2.23
C ALA A 14 15.59 36.18 1.40
N ALA A 15 14.25 36.08 1.41
CA ALA A 15 13.18 37.04 1.04
C ALA A 15 13.07 37.34 -0.47
N LEU A 16 12.12 36.69 -1.18
CA LEU A 16 11.41 37.21 -2.37
C LEU A 16 10.24 36.24 -2.74
N CYS A 17 8.98 36.52 -2.39
CA CYS A 17 7.93 37.15 -3.21
C CYS A 17 7.69 36.49 -4.59
N MET A 18 6.52 35.86 -4.81
CA MET A 18 5.38 36.42 -5.61
C MET A 18 4.30 35.36 -5.98
N LEU A 19 3.04 35.73 -5.69
CA LEU A 19 1.77 35.64 -6.47
C LEU A 19 1.49 34.45 -7.43
N ALA A 20 0.27 34.04 -7.80
CA ALA A 20 -1.15 34.16 -7.41
C ALA A 20 -1.97 33.68 -8.65
N GLY A 21 -3.09 32.96 -8.46
CA GLY A 21 -4.20 32.80 -9.44
C GLY A 21 -3.97 31.73 -10.54
N THR A 22 -4.97 31.03 -11.10
CA THR A 22 -6.44 31.14 -11.08
C THR A 22 -7.06 29.79 -11.44
N VAL A 23 -8.24 29.58 -10.86
CA VAL A 23 -9.32 28.65 -11.23
C VAL A 23 -9.61 28.52 -12.73
N LEU A 24 -9.97 27.30 -13.17
CA LEU A 24 -10.99 27.09 -14.20
C LEU A 24 -11.86 25.88 -13.84
N ALA A 25 -13.14 26.18 -13.68
CA ALA A 25 -14.24 25.25 -13.60
C ALA A 25 -14.56 24.66 -14.98
N GLY A 26 -15.06 23.42 -15.00
CA GLY A 26 -15.60 22.76 -16.19
C GLY A 26 -16.54 21.62 -15.79
N CYS A 27 -17.74 21.99 -15.33
CA CYS A 27 -18.90 21.08 -15.24
C CYS A 27 -19.53 20.94 -16.64
N SER A 28 -20.01 19.72 -16.95
CA SER A 28 -21.41 19.41 -17.31
C SER A 28 -21.42 18.14 -18.17
N GLU A 29 -22.00 16.99 -17.79
CA GLU A 29 -23.34 16.63 -17.30
C GLU A 29 -24.22 16.01 -18.40
N LYS A 30 -24.86 14.90 -18.02
CA LYS A 30 -26.12 14.31 -18.52
C LYS A 30 -26.17 13.65 -19.90
N GLY A 31 -26.26 12.33 -19.84
CA GLY A 31 -27.12 11.52 -20.71
C GLY A 31 -27.90 10.52 -19.84
N ALA A 32 -29.09 10.90 -19.40
CA ALA A 32 -30.07 10.01 -18.78
C ALA A 32 -30.95 9.38 -19.86
N SER A 33 -31.33 8.10 -19.68
CA SER A 33 -32.68 7.55 -19.94
C SER A 33 -32.71 6.04 -19.68
N SER A 34 -33.44 5.67 -18.64
CA SER A 34 -33.94 4.34 -18.26
C SER A 34 -34.97 3.79 -19.27
N PRO A 35 -35.83 2.82 -18.91
CA PRO A 35 -35.60 1.42 -18.52
C PRO A 35 -36.32 0.47 -19.52
N SER A 36 -36.12 -0.84 -19.40
CA SER A 36 -37.14 -1.79 -19.88
C SER A 36 -37.22 -2.97 -18.93
N ALA A 37 -38.42 -3.22 -18.43
CA ALA A 37 -38.74 -4.24 -17.45
C ALA A 37 -39.66 -5.30 -18.08
N SER A 38 -39.39 -6.55 -17.67
CA SER A 38 -40.31 -7.70 -17.50
C SER A 38 -40.80 -8.49 -18.73
N PRO A 39 -41.30 -9.74 -18.56
CA PRO A 39 -41.39 -10.58 -17.33
C PRO A 39 -41.01 -12.08 -17.46
N SER A 40 -40.90 -12.73 -16.28
CA SER A 40 -41.28 -14.12 -15.87
C SER A 40 -40.85 -15.37 -16.68
N ALA A 41 -40.23 -16.36 -16.03
CA ALA A 41 -40.92 -17.46 -15.31
C ALA A 41 -40.03 -18.69 -14.98
N SER A 42 -40.04 -19.06 -13.69
CA SER A 42 -40.21 -20.41 -13.13
C SER A 42 -39.14 -21.52 -13.21
N SER A 43 -38.78 -21.95 -12.00
CA SER A 43 -38.61 -23.33 -11.50
C SER A 43 -37.21 -23.98 -11.53
N GLY A 44 -36.78 -24.36 -10.33
CA GLY A 44 -35.59 -25.16 -10.07
C GLY A 44 -35.18 -25.08 -8.59
N ALA A 45 -36.06 -25.55 -7.70
CA ALA A 45 -35.75 -25.68 -6.27
C ALA A 45 -34.94 -26.97 -6.04
N GLU A 46 -33.69 -26.83 -5.62
CA GLU A 46 -32.90 -27.86 -4.95
C GLU A 46 -32.51 -27.35 -3.55
N PRO A 47 -32.31 -28.24 -2.58
CA PRO A 47 -32.35 -27.90 -1.17
C PRO A 47 -31.15 -27.05 -0.79
N SER A 48 -31.42 -25.78 -0.48
CA SER A 48 -30.45 -24.90 0.16
C SER A 48 -30.14 -25.48 1.53
N ALA A 49 -28.97 -26.09 1.69
CA ALA A 49 -28.35 -26.24 2.99
C ALA A 49 -28.30 -24.84 3.60
N THR A 50 -28.99 -24.65 4.72
CA THR A 50 -28.88 -23.45 5.54
C THR A 50 -27.49 -23.45 6.15
N ALA A 51 -26.49 -23.08 5.35
CA ALA A 51 -25.27 -22.53 5.86
C ALA A 51 -25.67 -21.19 6.46
N THR A 52 -25.73 -21.11 7.78
CA THR A 52 -25.70 -19.83 8.48
C THR A 52 -24.44 -19.13 7.98
N SER A 53 -24.59 -18.20 7.02
CA SER A 53 -23.50 -17.37 6.57
C SER A 53 -23.11 -16.50 7.75
N ILE A 54 -22.07 -16.89 8.48
CA ILE A 54 -21.42 -15.98 9.40
C ILE A 54 -20.88 -14.87 8.49
N ALA A 55 -21.43 -13.66 8.67
CA ALA A 55 -20.96 -12.50 7.95
C ALA A 55 -19.46 -12.33 8.26
N ASP A 56 -18.65 -12.18 7.22
CA ASP A 56 -17.23 -11.92 7.37
C ASP A 56 -17.05 -10.59 8.13
N PRO A 57 -16.50 -10.59 9.36
CA PRO A 57 -16.33 -9.39 10.15
C PRO A 57 -15.35 -8.37 9.50
N TYR A 58 -14.64 -8.79 8.45
CA TYR A 58 -13.67 -7.98 7.72
C TYR A 58 -14.18 -7.51 6.35
N ALA A 59 -15.44 -7.79 5.99
CA ALA A 59 -16.01 -7.47 4.68
C ALA A 59 -15.92 -5.98 4.29
N ASP A 60 -15.97 -5.09 5.28
CA ASP A 60 -15.95 -3.64 5.09
C ASP A 60 -14.53 -3.03 5.11
N LEU A 61 -13.48 -3.84 5.34
CA LEU A 61 -12.11 -3.32 5.37
C LEU A 61 -11.65 -2.86 3.98
N PRO A 62 -10.80 -1.82 3.90
CA PRO A 62 -10.17 -1.44 2.65
C PRO A 62 -9.42 -2.62 2.05
N LYS A 63 -9.69 -2.91 0.77
CA LYS A 63 -9.00 -3.98 0.03
C LYS A 63 -7.67 -3.53 -0.56
N ALA A 64 -7.16 -2.36 -0.20
CA ALA A 64 -5.86 -1.88 -0.65
C ALA A 64 -4.77 -2.33 0.32
N VAL A 65 -3.76 -3.04 -0.19
CA VAL A 65 -2.68 -3.60 0.65
C VAL A 65 -1.34 -3.42 -0.05
N SER A 66 -0.36 -2.88 0.68
CA SER A 66 1.02 -2.77 0.22
C SER A 66 1.89 -3.91 0.77
N ILE A 67 2.74 -4.49 -0.08
CA ILE A 67 3.59 -5.64 0.27
C ILE A 67 5.02 -5.37 -0.17
N SER A 68 6.01 -5.57 0.72
CA SER A 68 7.41 -5.48 0.32
C SER A 68 7.77 -6.61 -0.66
N ALA A 69 8.51 -6.29 -1.72
CA ALA A 69 9.07 -7.27 -2.65
C ALA A 69 10.58 -7.14 -2.70
N PHE A 70 11.31 -8.25 -2.64
CA PHE A 70 12.76 -8.19 -2.80
C PHE A 70 13.16 -7.88 -4.24
N ASP A 71 13.76 -6.71 -4.42
CA ASP A 71 14.36 -6.29 -5.67
C ASP A 71 15.75 -6.94 -5.83
N ARG A 72 15.91 -7.63 -6.96
CA ARG A 72 17.15 -8.29 -7.40
C ARG A 72 17.61 -7.78 -8.77
N GLY A 73 16.95 -6.76 -9.33
CA GLY A 73 17.21 -6.27 -10.68
C GLY A 73 16.95 -7.31 -11.76
N ALA A 74 16.06 -8.27 -11.51
CA ALA A 74 15.88 -9.46 -12.34
C ALA A 74 14.49 -9.56 -13.00
N VAL A 75 13.70 -8.49 -12.95
CA VAL A 75 12.45 -8.41 -13.72
C VAL A 75 12.82 -8.26 -15.19
N SER A 76 12.32 -9.18 -16.02
CA SER A 76 12.55 -9.12 -17.46
C SER A 76 11.88 -7.88 -18.07
N SER A 77 12.48 -7.31 -19.10
CA SER A 77 11.98 -6.06 -19.71
C SER A 77 10.62 -6.21 -20.38
N ASP A 78 10.27 -7.42 -20.84
CA ASP A 78 8.95 -7.77 -21.38
C ASP A 78 7.89 -7.97 -20.29
N GLU A 79 8.30 -8.20 -19.04
CA GLU A 79 7.41 -8.44 -17.90
C GLU A 79 6.92 -7.15 -17.25
N GLY A 80 7.71 -6.06 -17.34
CA GLY A 80 7.38 -4.75 -16.77
C GLY A 80 8.19 -4.43 -15.51
N THR A 81 7.50 -4.08 -14.43
CA THR A 81 8.13 -3.70 -13.16
C THR A 81 7.67 -4.61 -12.01
N TYR A 82 8.25 -4.46 -10.82
CA TYR A 82 7.80 -5.18 -9.64
C TYR A 82 6.34 -4.84 -9.28
N GLU A 83 5.91 -3.61 -9.55
CA GLU A 83 4.57 -3.08 -9.25
C GLU A 83 3.54 -3.37 -10.35
N ASN A 84 4.01 -3.62 -11.57
CA ASN A 84 3.15 -3.90 -12.72
C ASN A 84 3.72 -5.03 -13.57
N ASN A 85 3.29 -6.25 -13.24
CA ASN A 85 3.64 -7.48 -13.93
C ASN A 85 2.47 -8.46 -13.88
N ARG A 86 2.60 -9.62 -14.55
CA ARG A 86 1.53 -10.63 -14.65
C ARG A 86 1.11 -11.18 -13.28
N TRP A 87 2.04 -11.31 -12.33
CA TRP A 87 1.75 -11.84 -11.00
C TRP A 87 0.95 -10.86 -10.17
N VAL A 88 1.33 -9.58 -10.20
CA VAL A 88 0.57 -8.53 -9.50
C VAL A 88 -0.85 -8.44 -10.07
N LYS A 89 -1.02 -8.49 -11.39
CA LYS A 89 -2.34 -8.51 -12.04
C LYS A 89 -3.15 -9.73 -11.61
N TRP A 90 -2.54 -10.92 -11.67
CA TRP A 90 -3.17 -12.17 -11.25
C TRP A 90 -3.60 -12.12 -9.77
N ILE A 91 -2.76 -11.60 -8.88
CA ILE A 91 -3.13 -11.44 -7.45
C ILE A 91 -4.36 -10.53 -7.32
N ARG A 92 -4.39 -9.37 -7.98
CA ARG A 92 -5.54 -8.46 -7.93
C ARG A 92 -6.82 -9.13 -8.44
N GLU A 93 -6.73 -9.83 -9.57
CA GLU A 93 -7.87 -10.53 -10.19
C GLU A 93 -8.41 -11.66 -9.32
N GLN A 94 -7.54 -12.47 -8.71
CA GLN A 94 -7.97 -13.65 -7.96
C GLN A 94 -8.36 -13.35 -6.51
N SER A 95 -7.71 -12.37 -5.87
CA SER A 95 -7.98 -12.04 -4.47
C SER A 95 -9.02 -10.94 -4.29
N GLY A 96 -9.25 -10.10 -5.31
CA GLY A 96 -10.03 -8.87 -5.17
C GLY A 96 -9.37 -7.81 -4.30
N ILE A 97 -8.09 -7.98 -3.95
CA ILE A 97 -7.26 -7.01 -3.22
C ILE A 97 -6.54 -6.11 -4.23
N ASP A 98 -6.61 -4.80 -4.02
CA ASP A 98 -5.76 -3.84 -4.72
C ASP A 98 -4.35 -3.84 -4.12
N VAL A 99 -3.54 -4.78 -4.60
CA VAL A 99 -2.19 -4.99 -4.08
C VAL A 99 -1.19 -4.02 -4.72
N THR A 100 -0.35 -3.40 -3.90
CA THR A 100 0.80 -2.57 -4.33
C THR A 100 2.11 -3.21 -3.87
N MET A 101 3.01 -3.49 -4.79
CA MET A 101 4.35 -3.98 -4.43
C MET A 101 5.25 -2.81 -4.07
N VAL A 102 6.03 -2.94 -3.00
CA VAL A 102 7.05 -1.98 -2.57
C VAL A 102 8.42 -2.63 -2.75
N PRO A 103 9.16 -2.33 -3.82
CA PRO A 103 10.45 -2.95 -4.06
C PRO A 103 11.49 -2.52 -3.02
N VAL A 104 12.20 -3.50 -2.49
CA VAL A 104 13.24 -3.32 -1.48
C VAL A 104 14.50 -4.05 -1.97
N PRO A 105 15.63 -3.36 -2.21
CA PRO A 105 16.87 -3.99 -2.67
C PRO A 105 17.31 -5.11 -1.73
N ARG A 106 17.47 -6.33 -2.26
CA ARG A 106 17.72 -7.53 -1.44
C ARG A 106 18.96 -7.42 -0.55
N ASN A 107 19.99 -6.72 -1.03
CA ASN A 107 21.26 -6.49 -0.34
C ASN A 107 21.18 -5.44 0.77
N GLN A 108 20.14 -4.62 0.78
CA GLN A 108 19.95 -3.50 1.73
C GLN A 108 18.57 -3.56 2.39
N ALA A 109 17.95 -4.74 2.41
CA ALA A 109 16.55 -4.85 2.73
C ALA A 109 16.23 -4.42 4.16
N GLN A 110 17.02 -4.89 5.13
CA GLN A 110 16.83 -4.52 6.54
C GLN A 110 17.05 -3.02 6.75
N ASP A 111 18.06 -2.41 6.13
CA ASP A 111 18.30 -0.96 6.24
C ASP A 111 17.13 -0.16 5.67
N LYS A 112 16.66 -0.53 4.47
CA LYS A 112 15.52 0.13 3.84
C LYS A 112 14.22 -0.06 4.66
N LEU A 113 13.96 -1.27 5.13
CA LEU A 113 12.79 -1.56 5.97
C LEU A 113 12.84 -0.81 7.30
N ASN A 114 14.00 -0.75 7.97
CA ASN A 114 14.16 0.04 9.20
C ASN A 114 13.82 1.52 8.98
N VAL A 115 14.26 2.10 7.86
CA VAL A 115 13.93 3.50 7.51
C VAL A 115 12.42 3.66 7.30
N LEU A 116 11.80 2.76 6.53
CA LEU A 116 10.36 2.81 6.26
C LEU A 116 9.53 2.64 7.53
N ILE A 117 9.90 1.73 8.42
CA ILE A 117 9.25 1.53 9.72
C ILE A 117 9.38 2.80 10.58
N ALA A 118 10.60 3.33 10.71
CA ALA A 118 10.85 4.53 11.52
C ALA A 118 10.13 5.78 10.99
N SER A 119 9.88 5.87 9.68
CA SER A 119 9.16 6.99 9.06
C SER A 119 7.64 6.80 8.99
N ASN A 120 7.08 5.71 9.52
CA ASN A 120 5.67 5.31 9.34
C ASN A 120 5.27 5.20 7.86
N GLN A 121 6.17 4.67 7.03
CA GLN A 121 5.97 4.42 5.60
C GLN A 121 6.27 2.95 5.23
N ALA A 122 6.28 2.06 6.23
CA ALA A 122 6.40 0.63 5.99
C ALA A 122 5.21 0.11 5.18
N PRO A 123 5.43 -0.90 4.32
CA PRO A 123 4.31 -1.60 3.70
C PRO A 123 3.50 -2.35 4.76
N ASP A 124 2.22 -2.59 4.47
CA ASP A 124 1.29 -3.30 5.36
C ASP A 124 1.76 -4.73 5.64
N LEU A 125 2.33 -5.40 4.62
CA LEU A 125 2.97 -6.70 4.74
C LEU A 125 4.47 -6.62 4.42
N ILE A 126 5.30 -7.04 5.37
CA ILE A 126 6.74 -7.20 5.18
C ILE A 126 7.05 -8.68 4.93
N TRP A 127 7.61 -8.97 3.75
CA TRP A 127 8.12 -10.28 3.37
C TRP A 127 9.61 -10.37 3.70
N GLU A 128 9.95 -11.18 4.70
CA GLU A 128 11.33 -11.33 5.18
C GLU A 128 11.67 -12.78 5.56
N TYR A 129 12.93 -13.17 5.36
CA TYR A 129 13.45 -14.51 5.64
C TYR A 129 14.25 -14.58 6.94
N ASP A 130 14.99 -13.52 7.27
CA ASP A 130 15.88 -13.48 8.43
C ASP A 130 15.08 -13.45 9.74
N ARG A 131 15.11 -14.58 10.45
CA ARG A 131 14.38 -14.78 11.69
C ARG A 131 14.92 -13.94 12.85
N ALA A 132 16.21 -13.61 12.86
CA ALA A 132 16.79 -12.75 13.88
C ALA A 132 16.29 -11.31 13.70
N TYR A 133 16.24 -10.84 12.45
CA TYR A 133 15.66 -9.54 12.14
C TYR A 133 14.15 -9.47 12.44
N ILE A 134 13.38 -10.50 12.07
CA ILE A 134 11.95 -10.60 12.44
C ILE A 134 11.80 -10.55 13.97
N GLY A 135 12.60 -11.32 14.71
CA GLY A 135 12.57 -11.32 16.18
C GLY A 135 12.89 -9.95 16.79
N LYS A 136 13.82 -9.20 16.19
CA LYS A 136 14.10 -7.81 16.57
C LYS A 136 12.86 -6.93 16.39
N LEU A 137 12.19 -6.99 15.23
CA LEU A 137 10.99 -6.19 14.97
C LEU A 137 9.84 -6.55 15.93
N ILE A 138 9.66 -7.84 16.25
CA ILE A 138 8.70 -8.29 17.27
C ILE A 138 9.02 -7.67 18.62
N THR A 139 10.29 -7.77 19.07
CA THR A 139 10.73 -7.21 20.36
C THR A 139 10.53 -5.70 20.44
N GLN A 140 10.63 -5.00 19.30
CA GLN A 140 10.39 -3.56 19.18
C GLN A 140 8.90 -3.19 19.10
N GLY A 141 7.98 -4.16 19.01
CA GLY A 141 6.56 -3.90 18.80
C GLY A 141 6.22 -3.36 17.41
N ALA A 142 7.12 -3.54 16.43
CA ALA A 142 6.95 -3.04 15.08
C ALA A 142 6.07 -3.94 14.19
N LEU A 143 5.74 -5.16 14.64
CA LEU A 143 4.89 -6.11 13.92
C LEU A 143 3.62 -6.40 14.71
N GLN A 144 2.49 -6.49 14.01
CA GLN A 144 1.21 -6.90 14.58
C GLN A 144 1.20 -8.43 14.80
N PRO A 145 0.83 -8.91 16.00
CA PRO A 145 0.54 -10.33 16.23
C PRO A 145 -0.63 -10.78 15.36
N VAL A 146 -0.53 -11.96 14.75
CA VAL A 146 -1.54 -12.46 13.80
C VAL A 146 -2.33 -13.67 14.32
N ASP A 147 -2.03 -14.15 15.53
CA ASP A 147 -2.65 -15.33 16.12
C ASP A 147 -4.18 -15.24 16.21
N ALA A 148 -4.72 -14.03 16.36
CA ALA A 148 -6.17 -13.79 16.39
C ALA A 148 -6.86 -13.90 15.01
N TYR A 149 -6.08 -13.97 13.91
CA TYR A 149 -6.58 -14.00 12.54
C TYR A 149 -6.37 -15.35 11.84
N ILE A 150 -5.66 -16.29 12.47
CA ILE A 150 -5.30 -17.58 11.88
C ILE A 150 -5.77 -18.69 12.84
N GLU A 151 -6.58 -19.63 12.33
CA GLU A 151 -7.00 -20.87 13.02
C GLU A 151 -6.10 -22.05 12.67
#